data_AF-A0A953MGS8-F1
#
_entry.id   AF-A0A953MGS8-F1
#
_cell.length_a   1.000
_cell.length_b   1.000
_cell.length_c   1.000
_cell.angle_alpha   90.00
_cell.angle_beta   90.00
_cell.angle_gamma   90.00
#
_symmetry.space_group_name_H-M   'P 1'
#
loop_
_entity.id
_entity.type
_entity.pdbx_description
1 polymer ?
#
loop_
_entity_poly.entity_id
_entity_poly.type
_entity_poly.pdbx_seq_one_letter_code
_entity_poly.pdbx_strand_id
1 'polypeptide(L)'
;MDSTRKDLYNELEALHKIGGKALPYFDDNYPSLLKRIYSPPLLLYIKGNFTQEDKDSLAIVGTRNPTSYGKKQTEIIAKELSLNKITIVSGLARGIDSIAHRTAVNNDSRTIAVIGSGLDVIYPKENLKLFEQITDNGAVISEYRLKTKPDAQNFPKRNRIISGMTLGTIVIETKENGGALQTAHYALDQNREVFAIPGNLGVPQSEGTNLLIKKGEAKLIQNVDDILDELKIKIKPKIGINIPKPKVELSLFEEKVYEILKETEPIQIDKISELSGLSTSDCLVQLLTMEFKGLVKQLPGKNFQKA
;
A
#
# COMPACT_ATOMS: atom_id res chain seq x y z
N MET A 1 2.06 42.70 22.52
CA MET A 1 2.09 41.25 22.21
C MET A 1 3.52 40.88 21.93
N ASP A 2 4.02 39.82 22.58
CA ASP A 2 5.34 39.24 22.34
C ASP A 2 5.51 38.89 20.84
N SER A 3 6.65 39.21 20.23
CA SER A 3 6.87 39.10 18.77
C SER A 3 6.63 37.67 18.29
N THR A 4 7.03 36.69 19.09
CA THR A 4 6.82 35.26 18.81
C THR A 4 5.35 34.84 18.76
N ARG A 5 4.50 35.42 19.63
CA ARG A 5 3.06 35.13 19.60
C ARG A 5 2.42 35.71 18.34
N LYS A 6 2.81 36.92 17.95
CA LYS A 6 2.30 37.56 16.73
C LYS A 6 2.67 36.74 15.48
N ASP A 7 3.90 36.25 15.41
CA ASP A 7 4.34 35.41 14.29
C ASP A 7 3.56 34.10 14.21
N LEU A 8 3.28 33.46 15.35
CA LEU A 8 2.45 32.25 15.40
C LEU A 8 1.01 32.51 14.93
N TYR A 9 0.39 33.62 15.36
CA TYR A 9 -0.96 33.98 14.90
C TYR A 9 -0.99 34.20 13.38
N ASN A 10 -0.01 34.93 12.83
CA ASN A 10 0.10 35.16 11.39
C ASN A 10 0.27 33.85 10.61
N GLU A 11 1.09 32.93 11.13
CA GLU A 11 1.29 31.60 10.55
C GLU A 11 -0.01 30.78 10.53
N LEU A 12 -0.75 30.75 11.64
CA LEU A 12 -2.03 30.03 11.75
C LEU A 12 -3.11 30.64 10.85
N GLU A 13 -3.18 31.97 10.74
CA GLU A 13 -4.07 32.64 9.80
C GLU A 13 -3.73 32.31 8.35
N ALA A 14 -2.44 32.35 7.98
CA ALA A 14 -2.00 32.00 6.64
C ALA A 14 -2.29 30.53 6.31
N LEU A 15 -2.12 29.64 7.29
CA LEU A 15 -2.46 28.22 7.17
C LEU A 15 -3.95 28.02 6.95
N HIS A 16 -4.79 28.72 7.69
CA HIS A 16 -6.24 28.65 7.53
C HIS A 16 -6.69 29.15 6.15
N LYS A 17 -6.06 30.22 5.63
CA LYS A 17 -6.34 30.76 4.29
C LYS A 17 -6.09 29.76 3.15
N ILE A 18 -5.15 28.84 3.31
CA ILE A 18 -4.88 27.79 2.31
C ILE A 18 -5.69 26.50 2.53
N GLY A 19 -6.64 26.51 3.48
CA GLY A 19 -7.45 25.36 3.89
C GLY A 19 -6.70 24.36 4.76
N GLY A 20 -5.57 24.76 5.35
CA GLY A 20 -4.78 23.94 6.25
C GLY A 20 -5.16 24.12 7.72
N LYS A 21 -4.70 23.19 8.56
CA LYS A 21 -4.88 23.20 10.01
C LYS A 21 -3.59 22.78 10.68
N ALA A 22 -3.36 23.27 11.89
CA ALA A 22 -2.25 22.83 12.72
C ALA A 22 -2.78 21.76 13.69
N LEU A 23 -2.14 20.59 13.68
CA LEU A 23 -2.52 19.43 14.47
C LEU A 23 -1.43 19.17 15.53
N PRO A 24 -1.65 19.57 16.79
CA PRO A 24 -0.69 19.35 17.86
C PRO A 24 -0.61 17.87 18.24
N TYR A 25 0.54 17.44 18.79
CA TYR A 25 0.78 16.06 19.23
C TYR A 25 -0.30 15.51 20.18
N PHE A 26 -0.85 16.37 21.03
CA PHE A 26 -1.88 16.01 22.01
C PHE A 26 -3.30 15.95 21.44
N ASP A 27 -3.50 16.27 20.15
CA ASP A 27 -4.79 16.13 19.50
C ASP A 27 -5.20 14.66 19.38
N ASP A 28 -6.50 14.40 19.51
CA ASP A 28 -7.07 13.06 19.39
C ASP A 28 -7.00 12.51 17.96
N ASN A 29 -6.99 13.39 16.96
CA ASN A 29 -6.86 13.02 15.54
C ASN A 29 -5.40 12.79 15.12
N TYR A 30 -4.43 13.05 16.00
CA TYR A 30 -3.03 12.84 15.68
C TYR A 30 -2.73 11.33 15.51
N PRO A 31 -2.07 10.88 14.42
CA PRO A 31 -1.90 9.47 14.12
C PRO A 31 -1.21 8.69 15.26
N SER A 32 -1.92 7.70 15.81
CA SER A 32 -1.47 6.97 17.00
C SER A 32 -0.15 6.22 16.80
N LEU A 33 0.09 5.64 15.62
CA LEU A 33 1.36 5.00 15.27
C LEU A 33 2.51 6.01 15.24
N LEU A 34 2.26 7.21 14.71
CA LEU A 34 3.25 8.27 14.65
C LEU A 34 3.63 8.77 16.05
N LYS A 35 2.71 8.74 17.04
CA LYS A 35 3.05 9.08 18.43
C LYS A 35 4.10 8.15 19.06
N ARG A 36 4.27 6.94 18.50
CA ARG A 36 5.11 5.87 19.05
C ARG A 36 6.53 5.82 18.47
N ILE A 37 6.86 6.69 17.51
CA ILE A 37 8.24 6.74 16.99
C ILE A 37 9.16 7.45 17.98
N TYR A 38 10.48 7.23 17.85
CA TYR A 38 11.48 7.83 18.75
C TYR A 38 11.42 9.36 18.82
N SER A 39 11.19 10.02 17.68
CA SER A 39 11.09 11.47 17.58
C SER A 39 9.82 11.83 16.81
N PRO A 40 8.65 11.92 17.46
CA PRO A 40 7.40 12.30 16.81
C PRO A 40 7.37 13.83 16.61
N PRO A 41 6.80 14.33 15.49
CA PRO A 41 6.57 15.77 15.34
C PRO A 41 5.63 16.29 16.44
N LEU A 42 5.99 17.40 17.10
CA LEU A 42 5.13 18.03 18.11
C LEU A 42 3.92 18.76 17.49
N LEU A 43 4.05 19.16 16.22
CA LEU A 43 3.04 19.85 15.46
C LEU A 43 3.10 19.37 14.01
N LEU A 44 1.93 19.04 13.45
CA LEU A 44 1.77 18.75 12.03
C LEU A 44 0.91 19.82 11.37
N TYR A 45 1.39 20.36 10.26
CA TYR A 45 0.57 21.14 9.34
C TYR A 45 -0.14 20.15 8.42
N ILE A 46 -1.47 20.20 8.37
CA ILE A 46 -2.29 19.30 7.54
C ILE A 46 -3.16 20.11 6.58
N LYS A 47 -3.34 19.63 5.35
CA LYS A 47 -4.40 20.06 4.43
C LYS A 47 -5.18 18.82 3.99
N GLY A 48 -6.50 18.86 4.07
CA GLY A 48 -7.33 17.65 4.10
C GLY A 48 -7.63 17.23 5.55
N ASN A 49 -8.04 15.98 5.78
CA ASN A 49 -8.38 15.51 7.13
C ASN A 49 -7.93 14.07 7.33
N PHE A 50 -7.56 13.69 8.56
CA PHE A 50 -7.41 12.29 8.93
C PHE A 50 -8.77 11.63 9.18
N THR A 51 -8.85 10.33 8.94
CA THR A 51 -10.04 9.50 9.20
C THR A 51 -9.65 8.22 9.94
N GLN A 52 -10.64 7.45 10.38
CA GLN A 52 -10.40 6.17 11.06
C GLN A 52 -9.76 5.11 10.13
N GLU A 53 -9.89 5.27 8.81
CA GLU A 53 -9.30 4.38 7.81
C GLU A 53 -7.78 4.51 7.73
N ASP A 54 -7.21 5.65 8.15
CA ASP A 54 -5.76 5.89 8.14
C ASP A 54 -4.99 5.01 9.13
N LYS A 55 -5.71 4.37 10.07
CA LYS A 55 -5.12 3.38 10.98
C LYS A 55 -4.60 2.16 10.23
N ASP A 56 -5.26 1.81 9.13
CA ASP A 56 -4.90 0.71 8.26
C ASP A 56 -4.18 1.31 7.04
N SER A 57 -2.93 1.71 7.24
CA SER A 57 -2.14 2.38 6.22
C SER A 57 -0.79 1.72 5.97
N LEU A 58 -0.35 1.79 4.70
CA LEU A 58 0.91 1.26 4.22
C LEU A 58 1.68 2.33 3.47
N ALA A 59 2.98 2.39 3.70
CA ALA A 59 3.86 3.27 2.95
C ALA A 59 4.24 2.60 1.62
N ILE A 60 4.18 3.33 0.51
CA ILE A 60 4.79 2.91 -0.77
C ILE A 60 5.87 3.90 -1.11
N VAL A 61 7.11 3.43 -1.26
CA VAL A 61 8.28 4.28 -1.54
C VAL A 61 9.17 3.66 -2.60
N GLY A 62 9.93 4.51 -3.28
CA GLY A 62 10.95 4.03 -4.20
C GLY A 62 11.68 5.14 -4.95
N THR A 63 12.28 4.76 -6.06
CA THR A 63 13.11 5.62 -6.90
C THR A 63 12.29 6.72 -7.57
N ARG A 64 12.94 7.87 -7.78
CA ARG A 64 12.37 8.98 -8.55
C ARG A 64 12.33 8.70 -10.06
N ASN A 65 13.14 7.75 -10.52
CA ASN A 65 13.26 7.34 -11.93
C ASN A 65 13.01 5.82 -12.05
N PRO A 66 11.76 5.37 -11.91
CA PRO A 66 11.43 3.95 -11.95
C PRO A 66 11.51 3.38 -13.37
N THR A 67 11.85 2.09 -13.45
CA THR A 67 11.78 1.34 -14.70
C THR A 67 10.32 1.09 -15.09
N SER A 68 10.06 0.63 -16.32
CA SER A 68 8.71 0.21 -16.71
C SER A 68 8.16 -0.90 -15.81
N TYR A 69 9.04 -1.77 -15.30
CA TYR A 69 8.68 -2.79 -14.32
C TYR A 69 8.24 -2.13 -13.01
N GLY A 70 9.06 -1.25 -12.42
CA GLY A 70 8.72 -0.57 -11.18
C GLY A 70 7.43 0.25 -11.26
N LYS A 71 7.17 0.92 -12.39
CA LYS A 71 5.89 1.62 -12.63
C LYS A 71 4.71 0.66 -12.57
N LYS A 72 4.78 -0.43 -13.35
CA LYS A 72 3.73 -1.46 -13.41
C LYS A 72 3.48 -2.09 -12.03
N GLN A 73 4.54 -2.45 -11.30
CA GLN A 73 4.38 -3.03 -9.96
C GLN A 73 3.78 -2.04 -8.97
N THR A 74 4.17 -0.76 -9.04
CA THR A 74 3.55 0.28 -8.20
C THR A 74 2.05 0.39 -8.48
N GLU A 75 1.64 0.39 -9.75
CA GLU A 75 0.24 0.47 -10.14
C GLU A 75 -0.56 -0.76 -9.67
N ILE A 76 -0.02 -1.96 -9.82
CA ILE A 76 -0.67 -3.20 -9.36
C ILE A 76 -0.85 -3.18 -7.85
N ILE A 77 0.24 -3.00 -7.09
CA ILE A 77 0.21 -3.03 -5.63
C ILE A 77 -0.66 -1.90 -5.08
N ALA A 78 -0.52 -0.67 -5.59
CA ALA A 78 -1.34 0.44 -5.13
C ALA A 78 -2.83 0.24 -5.42
N LYS A 79 -3.17 -0.33 -6.58
CA LYS A 79 -4.56 -0.66 -6.93
C LYS A 79 -5.13 -1.74 -6.01
N GLU A 80 -4.40 -2.82 -5.78
CA GLU A 80 -4.85 -3.91 -4.92
C GLU A 80 -5.01 -3.47 -3.46
N LEU A 81 -4.10 -2.64 -2.93
CA LEU A 81 -4.24 -2.05 -1.61
C LEU A 81 -5.46 -1.11 -1.52
N SER A 82 -5.69 -0.33 -2.57
CA SER A 82 -6.86 0.55 -2.70
C SER A 82 -8.17 -0.26 -2.62
N LEU A 83 -8.27 -1.37 -3.36
CA LEU A 83 -9.42 -2.27 -3.34
C LEU A 83 -9.66 -2.90 -1.95
N ASN A 84 -8.58 -3.11 -1.19
CA ASN A 84 -8.64 -3.60 0.20
C ASN A 84 -8.86 -2.50 1.24
N LYS A 85 -9.17 -1.26 0.82
CA LYS A 85 -9.37 -0.09 1.70
C LYS A 85 -8.17 0.24 2.59
N ILE A 86 -6.96 -0.07 2.12
CA ILE A 86 -5.73 0.29 2.80
C ILE A 86 -5.31 1.68 2.34
N THR A 87 -5.09 2.60 3.28
CA THR A 87 -4.65 3.94 2.96
C THR A 87 -3.18 3.93 2.53
N ILE A 88 -2.90 4.50 1.36
CA ILE A 88 -1.52 4.61 0.86
C ILE A 88 -0.88 5.88 1.41
N VAL A 89 0.26 5.75 2.08
CA VAL A 89 1.09 6.89 2.52
C VAL A 89 2.34 6.95 1.66
N SER A 90 2.68 8.13 1.16
CA SER A 90 3.92 8.31 0.41
C SER A 90 4.38 9.76 0.45
N GLY A 91 5.44 10.07 -0.29
CA GLY A 91 6.17 11.31 -0.18
C GLY A 91 5.87 12.39 -1.18
N LEU A 92 4.93 12.16 -2.10
CA LEU A 92 4.68 13.04 -3.24
C LEU A 92 5.94 13.36 -4.09
N ALA A 93 7.01 12.56 -3.98
CA ALA A 93 8.18 12.73 -4.84
C ALA A 93 7.84 12.29 -6.27
N ARG A 94 8.70 12.63 -7.24
CA ARG A 94 8.63 12.03 -8.58
C ARG A 94 8.77 10.50 -8.50
N GLY A 95 8.30 9.81 -9.53
CA GLY A 95 8.50 8.37 -9.67
C GLY A 95 7.49 7.56 -8.86
N ILE A 96 7.98 6.60 -8.08
CA ILE A 96 7.15 5.62 -7.36
C ILE A 96 6.09 6.31 -6.48
N ASP A 97 6.47 7.33 -5.70
CA ASP A 97 5.54 8.06 -4.83
C ASP A 97 4.37 8.69 -5.60
N SER A 98 4.66 9.44 -6.67
CA SER A 98 3.63 10.02 -7.55
C SER A 98 2.70 8.96 -8.14
N ILE A 99 3.25 7.81 -8.56
CA ILE A 99 2.48 6.75 -9.19
C ILE A 99 1.55 6.11 -8.16
N ALA A 100 2.05 5.80 -6.95
CA ALA A 100 1.26 5.23 -5.87
C ALA A 100 0.06 6.12 -5.51
N HIS A 101 0.31 7.42 -5.29
CA HIS A 101 -0.74 8.40 -5.02
C HIS A 101 -1.74 8.51 -6.17
N ARG A 102 -1.26 8.62 -7.42
CA ARG A 102 -2.13 8.77 -8.58
C ARG A 102 -3.01 7.54 -8.78
N THR A 103 -2.46 6.35 -8.56
CA THR A 103 -3.23 5.10 -8.62
C THR A 103 -4.30 5.07 -7.54
N ALA A 104 -4.00 5.46 -6.30
CA ALA A 104 -5.03 5.56 -5.25
C ALA A 104 -6.14 6.54 -5.64
N VAL A 105 -5.78 7.75 -6.05
CA VAL A 105 -6.74 8.78 -6.50
C VAL A 105 -7.60 8.29 -7.65
N ASN A 106 -7.02 7.63 -8.66
CA ASN A 106 -7.75 7.11 -9.81
C ASN A 106 -8.69 5.93 -9.48
N ASN A 107 -8.51 5.28 -8.32
CA ASN A 107 -9.38 4.22 -7.81
C ASN A 107 -10.27 4.76 -6.67
N ASP A 108 -10.51 6.07 -6.61
CA ASP A 108 -11.32 6.76 -5.59
C ASP A 108 -10.94 6.38 -4.15
N SER A 109 -9.66 6.05 -3.95
CA SER A 109 -9.14 5.50 -2.72
C SER A 109 -8.29 6.51 -1.98
N ARG A 110 -8.21 6.28 -0.67
CA ARG A 110 -7.60 7.22 0.26
C ARG A 110 -6.08 7.17 0.20
N THR A 111 -5.45 8.35 0.20
CA THR A 111 -3.99 8.46 0.24
C THR A 111 -3.52 9.69 1.00
N ILE A 112 -2.35 9.59 1.64
CA ILE A 112 -1.76 10.66 2.45
C ILE A 112 -0.35 10.97 1.95
N ALA A 113 -0.10 12.21 1.55
CA ALA A 113 1.23 12.68 1.20
C ALA A 113 1.92 13.32 2.41
N VAL A 114 3.17 12.97 2.64
CA VAL A 114 4.04 13.62 3.62
C VAL A 114 5.09 14.42 2.86
N ILE A 115 5.21 15.73 3.08
CA ILE A 115 6.10 16.61 2.31
C ILE A 115 7.23 17.22 3.16
N GLY A 116 8.36 17.52 2.50
CA GLY A 116 9.56 18.10 3.14
C GLY A 116 9.66 19.62 3.02
N SER A 117 8.53 20.30 2.84
CA SER A 117 8.39 21.74 2.59
C SER A 117 7.13 22.27 3.26
N GLY A 118 6.92 23.59 3.28
CA GLY A 118 5.65 24.17 3.72
C GLY A 118 4.49 23.71 2.83
N LEU A 119 3.27 23.64 3.37
CA LEU A 119 2.06 23.23 2.62
C LEU A 119 1.73 24.16 1.42
N ASP A 120 2.25 25.39 1.44
CA ASP A 120 2.17 26.39 0.38
C ASP A 120 3.31 26.27 -0.66
N VAL A 121 4.27 25.36 -0.45
CA VAL A 121 5.42 25.15 -1.33
C VAL A 121 5.39 23.72 -1.89
N ILE A 122 4.71 23.57 -3.03
CA ILE A 122 4.51 22.27 -3.67
C ILE A 122 5.75 21.88 -4.48
N TYR A 123 6.32 20.72 -4.15
CA TYR A 123 7.48 20.16 -4.81
C TYR A 123 7.34 18.64 -4.98
N PRO A 124 7.55 18.10 -6.20
CA PRO A 124 7.85 18.81 -7.45
C PRO A 124 6.63 19.57 -7.99
N LYS A 125 6.84 20.65 -8.75
CA LYS A 125 5.76 21.51 -9.28
C LYS A 125 4.75 20.75 -10.16
N GLU A 126 5.22 19.73 -10.89
CA GLU A 126 4.38 18.87 -11.74
C GLU A 126 3.33 18.07 -10.95
N ASN A 127 3.52 17.88 -9.65
CA ASN A 127 2.57 17.20 -8.78
C ASN A 127 1.50 18.14 -8.19
N LEU A 128 1.40 19.40 -8.65
CA LEU A 128 0.38 20.36 -8.16
C LEU A 128 -1.04 19.79 -8.24
N LYS A 129 -1.46 19.31 -9.41
CA LYS A 129 -2.78 18.71 -9.58
C LYS A 129 -2.99 17.50 -8.68
N LEU A 130 -1.95 16.67 -8.53
CA LEU A 130 -2.01 15.49 -7.66
C LEU A 130 -2.13 15.89 -6.19
N PHE A 131 -1.41 16.92 -5.74
CA PHE A 131 -1.54 17.49 -4.40
C PHE A 131 -2.98 17.88 -4.11
N GLU A 132 -3.62 18.62 -5.03
CA GLU A 132 -5.02 19.05 -4.89
C GLU A 132 -5.97 17.84 -4.79
N GLN A 133 -5.83 16.87 -5.70
CA GLN A 133 -6.63 15.65 -5.69
C GLN A 133 -6.47 14.83 -4.39
N ILE A 134 -5.26 14.77 -3.82
CA ILE A 134 -5.02 14.12 -2.53
C ILE A 134 -5.76 14.85 -1.41
N THR A 135 -5.81 16.18 -1.45
CA THR A 135 -6.50 16.95 -0.40
C THR A 135 -8.01 16.79 -0.40
N ASP A 136 -8.61 16.34 -1.51
CA ASP A 136 -10.06 16.15 -1.61
C ASP A 136 -10.57 14.92 -0.83
N ASN A 137 -9.84 13.80 -0.88
CA ASN A 137 -10.23 12.52 -0.23
C ASN A 137 -9.15 11.94 0.70
N GLY A 138 -8.16 12.76 1.08
CA GLY A 138 -6.96 12.34 1.77
C GLY A 138 -6.41 13.44 2.67
N ALA A 139 -5.08 13.46 2.78
CA ALA A 139 -4.39 14.56 3.45
C ALA A 139 -2.99 14.78 2.86
N VAL A 140 -2.54 16.03 2.87
CA VAL A 140 -1.13 16.36 2.71
C VAL A 140 -0.62 16.95 4.02
N ILE A 141 0.47 16.40 4.54
CA ILE A 141 1.01 16.75 5.84
C ILE A 141 2.47 17.20 5.76
N SER A 142 2.83 18.13 6.64
CA SER A 142 4.19 18.64 6.79
C SER A 142 4.51 18.92 8.25
N GLU A 143 5.77 18.74 8.64
CA GLU A 143 6.31 19.22 9.92
C GLU A 143 6.85 20.67 9.79
N TYR A 144 6.93 21.19 8.57
CA TYR A 144 7.55 22.47 8.30
C TYR A 144 6.53 23.60 8.21
N ARG A 145 6.93 24.77 8.73
CA ARG A 145 6.18 26.02 8.59
C ARG A 145 5.93 26.37 7.13
N LEU A 146 4.91 27.18 6.88
CA LEU A 146 4.67 27.77 5.58
C LEU A 146 5.92 28.48 5.05
N LYS A 147 6.03 28.55 3.74
CA LYS A 147 7.16 29.12 2.97
C LYS A 147 8.48 28.34 3.11
N THR A 148 8.54 27.28 3.91
CA THR A 148 9.74 26.43 4.00
C THR A 148 10.01 25.78 2.65
N LYS A 149 11.23 25.95 2.15
CA LYS A 149 11.66 25.42 0.84
C LYS A 149 11.93 23.91 0.92
N PRO A 150 11.84 23.19 -0.22
CA PRO A 150 12.11 21.76 -0.29
C PRO A 150 13.63 21.47 -0.26
N ASP A 151 14.27 21.78 0.86
CA ASP A 151 15.71 21.60 1.04
C ASP A 151 16.08 20.11 1.14
N ALA A 152 17.23 19.73 0.56
CA ALA A 152 17.66 18.34 0.49
C ALA A 152 17.69 17.63 1.87
N GLN A 153 18.03 18.38 2.92
CA GLN A 153 18.11 17.88 4.30
C GLN A 153 16.74 17.57 4.92
N ASN A 154 15.66 18.11 4.37
CA ASN A 154 14.32 17.94 4.90
C ASN A 154 13.70 16.60 4.48
N PHE A 155 14.09 16.05 3.33
CA PHE A 155 13.53 14.79 2.83
C PHE A 155 13.88 13.59 3.72
N PRO A 156 15.15 13.39 4.14
CA PRO A 156 15.51 12.37 5.13
C PRO A 156 14.69 12.47 6.41
N LYS A 157 14.60 13.67 7.00
CA LYS A 157 13.86 13.91 8.25
C LYS A 157 12.38 13.60 8.10
N ARG A 158 11.79 13.88 6.95
CA ARG A 158 10.39 13.62 6.69
C ARG A 158 10.08 12.13 6.47
N ASN A 159 11.04 11.33 5.99
CA ASN A 159 10.82 9.90 5.75
C ASN A 159 10.43 9.13 7.02
N ARG A 160 10.92 9.55 8.19
CA ARG A 160 10.51 8.95 9.48
C ARG A 160 9.01 9.09 9.76
N ILE A 161 8.37 10.13 9.21
CA ILE A 161 6.94 10.39 9.39
C ILE A 161 6.14 9.44 8.50
N ILE A 162 6.61 9.20 7.26
CA ILE A 162 5.99 8.26 6.31
C ILE A 162 5.89 6.87 6.93
N SER A 163 7.04 6.29 7.34
CA SER A 163 7.06 4.98 7.98
C SER A 163 6.39 4.99 9.36
N GLY A 164 6.51 6.12 10.08
CA GLY A 164 6.06 6.23 11.47
C GLY A 164 4.55 6.13 11.63
N MET A 165 3.82 6.63 10.63
CA MET A 165 2.36 6.63 10.65
C MET A 165 1.72 5.38 10.04
N THR A 166 2.51 4.49 9.41
CA THR A 166 2.01 3.29 8.73
C THR A 166 2.29 2.01 9.51
N LEU A 167 1.58 0.93 9.15
CA LEU A 167 1.80 -0.42 9.69
C LEU A 167 3.07 -1.08 9.11
N GLY A 168 3.41 -0.71 7.88
CA GLY A 168 4.57 -1.21 7.16
C GLY A 168 4.96 -0.32 5.98
N THR A 169 6.10 -0.63 5.37
CA THR A 169 6.68 0.10 4.24
C THR A 169 7.02 -0.85 3.10
N ILE A 170 6.48 -0.57 1.92
CA ILE A 170 6.72 -1.32 0.68
C ILE A 170 7.72 -0.53 -0.16
N VAL A 171 8.85 -1.15 -0.46
CA VAL A 171 9.89 -0.61 -1.35
C VAL A 171 9.77 -1.27 -2.71
N ILE A 172 9.35 -0.50 -3.72
CA ILE A 172 9.11 -1.05 -5.06
C ILE A 172 10.40 -1.16 -5.87
N GLU A 173 11.17 -0.07 -5.94
CA GLU A 173 12.46 -0.01 -6.62
C GLU A 173 13.33 1.03 -5.92
N THR A 174 14.59 0.71 -5.66
CA THR A 174 15.58 1.66 -5.18
C THR A 174 17.00 1.15 -5.44
N LYS A 175 17.91 2.07 -5.73
CA LYS A 175 19.35 1.75 -5.76
C LYS A 175 19.90 1.55 -4.35
N GLU A 176 21.09 0.95 -4.25
CA GLU A 176 21.78 0.68 -2.98
C GLU A 176 22.04 1.94 -2.12
N ASN A 177 22.14 3.11 -2.75
CA ASN A 177 22.27 4.41 -2.08
C ASN A 177 21.03 5.30 -2.29
N GLY A 178 19.85 4.70 -2.47
CA GLY A 178 18.60 5.40 -2.77
C GLY A 178 17.85 5.83 -1.52
N GLY A 179 17.17 6.98 -1.58
CA GLY A 179 16.46 7.54 -0.42
C GLY A 179 15.33 6.67 0.15
N ALA A 180 14.80 5.72 -0.62
CA ALA A 180 13.77 4.80 -0.14
C ALA A 180 14.33 3.76 0.86
N LEU A 181 15.62 3.44 0.80
CA LEU A 181 16.27 2.59 1.82
C LEU A 181 16.25 3.25 3.19
N GLN A 182 16.42 4.56 3.24
CA GLN A 182 16.32 5.29 4.50
C GLN A 182 14.92 5.19 5.11
N THR A 183 13.86 5.23 4.30
CA THR A 183 12.50 5.00 4.80
C THR A 183 12.31 3.57 5.30
N ALA A 184 12.89 2.58 4.62
CA ALA A 184 12.88 1.19 5.08
C ALA A 184 13.61 1.03 6.43
N HIS A 185 14.78 1.64 6.59
CA HIS A 185 15.51 1.63 7.85
C HIS A 185 14.74 2.34 8.98
N TYR A 186 14.11 3.49 8.71
CA TYR A 186 13.22 4.11 9.69
C TYR A 186 12.05 3.20 10.07
N ALA A 187 11.47 2.46 9.11
CA ALA A 187 10.40 1.52 9.40
C ALA A 187 10.88 0.42 10.37
N LEU A 188 12.06 -0.17 10.12
CA LEU A 188 12.67 -1.16 11.01
C LEU A 188 12.92 -0.60 12.42
N ASP A 189 13.56 0.58 12.51
CA ASP A 189 13.82 1.26 13.78
C ASP A 189 12.52 1.55 14.57
N GLN A 190 11.41 1.73 13.86
CA GLN A 190 10.09 2.00 14.41
C GLN A 190 9.26 0.73 14.67
N ASN A 191 9.87 -0.46 14.53
CA ASN A 191 9.22 -1.77 14.63
C ASN A 191 8.01 -1.88 13.68
N ARG A 192 8.20 -1.46 12.43
CA ARG A 192 7.25 -1.61 11.32
C ARG A 192 7.73 -2.67 10.36
N GLU A 193 6.79 -3.32 9.69
CA GLU A 193 7.13 -4.28 8.65
C GLU A 193 7.76 -3.58 7.45
N VAL A 194 8.70 -4.26 6.81
CA VAL A 194 9.29 -3.80 5.54
C VAL A 194 9.12 -4.90 4.51
N PHE A 195 8.58 -4.50 3.36
CA PHE A 195 8.35 -5.35 2.22
C PHE A 195 9.15 -4.82 1.03
N ALA A 196 9.65 -5.72 0.19
CA ALA A 196 10.41 -5.34 -0.99
C ALA A 196 10.02 -6.20 -2.19
N ILE A 197 9.82 -5.53 -3.33
CA ILE A 197 9.63 -6.19 -4.62
C ILE A 197 11.02 -6.63 -5.14
N PRO A 198 11.22 -7.92 -5.47
CA PRO A 198 12.47 -8.39 -6.03
C PRO A 198 12.65 -7.86 -7.46
N GLY A 199 13.89 -7.69 -7.91
CA GLY A 199 14.18 -7.26 -9.27
C GLY A 199 15.40 -7.95 -9.87
N ASN A 200 15.60 -7.75 -11.17
CA ASN A 200 16.72 -8.37 -11.90
C ASN A 200 18.08 -7.89 -11.38
N LEU A 201 19.04 -8.82 -11.29
CA LEU A 201 20.44 -8.48 -11.03
C LEU A 201 21.00 -7.63 -12.19
N GLY A 202 21.90 -6.69 -11.88
CA GLY A 202 22.48 -5.77 -12.85
C GLY A 202 21.57 -4.60 -13.25
N VAL A 203 20.36 -4.51 -12.70
CA VAL A 203 19.49 -3.33 -12.81
C VAL A 203 19.69 -2.47 -11.56
N PRO A 204 20.27 -1.25 -11.66
CA PRO A 204 20.56 -0.42 -10.49
C PRO A 204 19.36 -0.12 -9.61
N GLN A 205 18.15 -0.02 -10.18
CA GLN A 205 16.90 0.23 -9.47
C GLN A 205 16.45 -0.96 -8.61
N SER A 206 17.00 -2.16 -8.82
CA SER A 206 16.66 -3.38 -8.08
C SER A 206 17.66 -3.71 -6.97
N GLU A 207 18.85 -3.10 -7.00
CA GLU A 207 19.95 -3.46 -6.11
C GLU A 207 19.59 -3.24 -4.63
N GLY A 208 18.94 -2.12 -4.32
CA GLY A 208 18.55 -1.81 -2.95
C GLY A 208 17.42 -2.68 -2.43
N THR A 209 16.40 -2.99 -3.24
CA THR A 209 15.33 -3.92 -2.82
C THR A 209 15.87 -5.33 -2.61
N ASN A 210 16.69 -5.82 -3.53
CA ASN A 210 17.35 -7.12 -3.39
C ASN A 210 18.31 -7.15 -2.18
N LEU A 211 18.99 -6.05 -1.87
CA LEU A 211 19.84 -5.95 -0.68
C LEU A 211 19.04 -6.06 0.63
N LEU A 212 17.90 -5.36 0.72
CA LEU A 212 17.00 -5.46 1.88
C LEU A 212 16.56 -6.92 2.09
N ILE A 213 16.14 -7.58 1.01
CA ILE A 213 15.72 -8.99 1.05
C ILE A 213 16.89 -9.89 1.48
N LYS A 214 18.07 -9.71 0.87
CA LYS A 214 19.27 -10.50 1.17
C LYS A 214 19.68 -10.41 2.64
N LYS A 215 19.51 -9.25 3.27
CA LYS A 215 19.85 -9.02 4.68
C LYS A 215 18.76 -9.48 5.66
N GLY A 216 17.61 -9.92 5.18
CA GLY A 216 16.44 -10.17 6.02
C GLY A 216 15.84 -8.89 6.61
N GLU A 217 16.19 -7.72 6.07
CA GLU A 217 15.66 -6.41 6.45
C GLU A 217 14.29 -6.15 5.82
N ALA A 218 13.91 -6.91 4.79
CA ALA A 218 12.58 -6.86 4.18
C ALA A 218 12.09 -8.25 3.79
N LYS A 219 10.78 -8.48 3.97
CA LYS A 219 10.09 -9.64 3.41
C LYS A 219 9.93 -9.44 1.89
N LEU A 220 10.36 -10.44 1.12
CA LEU A 220 10.08 -10.48 -0.31
C LEU A 220 8.57 -10.60 -0.52
N ILE A 221 8.02 -9.77 -1.40
CA ILE A 221 6.61 -9.84 -1.80
C ILE A 221 6.47 -10.05 -3.31
N GLN A 222 5.48 -10.85 -3.68
CA GLN A 222 5.09 -11.11 -5.06
C GLN A 222 3.73 -10.48 -5.39
N ASN A 223 2.87 -10.31 -4.38
CA ASN A 223 1.53 -9.75 -4.50
C ASN A 223 1.12 -9.06 -3.18
N VAL A 224 -0.08 -8.46 -3.15
CA VAL A 224 -0.62 -7.82 -1.93
C VAL A 224 -0.99 -8.84 -0.85
N ASP A 225 -1.34 -10.08 -1.21
CA ASP A 225 -1.70 -11.10 -0.21
C ASP A 225 -0.52 -11.41 0.73
N ASP A 226 0.73 -11.46 0.22
CA ASP A 226 1.93 -11.63 1.04
C ASP A 226 2.07 -10.55 2.14
N ILE A 227 1.62 -9.33 1.84
CA ILE A 227 1.62 -8.19 2.75
C ILE A 227 0.48 -8.33 3.75
N LEU A 228 -0.74 -8.59 3.27
CA LEU A 228 -1.93 -8.70 4.12
C LEU A 228 -1.80 -9.86 5.11
N ASP A 229 -1.25 -10.99 4.68
CA ASP A 229 -1.00 -12.15 5.53
C ASP A 229 -0.05 -11.81 6.69
N GLU A 230 1.00 -11.04 6.43
CA GLU A 230 1.92 -10.55 7.47
C GLU A 230 1.21 -9.58 8.44
N LEU A 231 0.35 -8.71 7.89
CA LEU A 231 -0.34 -7.68 8.66
C LEU A 231 -1.58 -8.18 9.41
N LYS A 232 -2.10 -9.39 9.14
CA LYS A 232 -3.28 -9.98 9.83
C LYS A 232 -3.14 -10.03 11.35
N ILE A 233 -1.92 -9.97 11.89
CA ILE A 233 -1.64 -9.90 13.33
C ILE A 233 -1.78 -8.46 13.87
N LYS A 234 -1.60 -7.44 13.03
CA LYS A 234 -1.56 -6.01 13.39
C LYS A 234 -2.83 -5.24 13.02
N ILE A 235 -3.55 -5.69 12.00
CA ILE A 235 -4.87 -5.19 11.63
C ILE A 235 -5.87 -5.93 12.51
N LYS A 236 -6.51 -5.24 13.47
CA LYS A 236 -7.68 -5.81 14.12
C LYS A 236 -8.68 -6.05 12.99
N PRO A 237 -9.10 -7.30 12.69
CA PRO A 237 -10.17 -7.49 11.75
C PRO A 237 -11.34 -6.67 12.30
N LYS A 238 -11.83 -5.71 11.51
CA LYS A 238 -13.19 -5.22 11.70
C LYS A 238 -14.05 -6.46 11.50
N ILE A 239 -14.42 -7.10 12.61
CA ILE A 239 -15.43 -8.15 12.65
C ILE A 239 -16.63 -7.56 11.89
N GLY A 240 -16.90 -8.07 10.68
CA GLY A 240 -18.03 -7.64 9.87
C GLY A 240 -17.74 -7.18 8.43
N ILE A 241 -16.54 -7.35 7.88
CA ILE A 241 -16.40 -7.38 6.41
C ILE A 241 -15.77 -8.72 6.06
N ASN A 242 -16.64 -9.70 5.82
CA ASN A 242 -16.34 -10.71 4.82
C ASN A 242 -15.84 -9.92 3.61
N ILE A 243 -14.53 -9.92 3.36
CA ILE A 243 -14.06 -9.71 2.00
C ILE A 243 -14.85 -10.75 1.24
N PRO A 244 -15.77 -10.37 0.34
CA PRO A 244 -16.31 -11.36 -0.55
C PRO A 244 -15.09 -11.78 -1.34
N LYS A 245 -14.46 -12.93 -0.96
CA LYS A 245 -14.01 -13.85 -1.98
C LYS A 245 -15.18 -13.87 -2.95
N PRO A 246 -15.02 -13.52 -4.25
CA PRO A 246 -16.12 -13.63 -5.17
C PRO A 246 -16.69 -15.02 -4.95
N LYS A 247 -17.91 -15.09 -4.38
CA LYS A 247 -18.62 -16.34 -4.27
C LYS A 247 -18.89 -16.65 -5.72
N VAL A 248 -17.99 -17.42 -6.32
CA VAL A 248 -18.26 -18.03 -7.60
C VAL A 248 -19.50 -18.86 -7.32
N GLU A 249 -20.65 -18.39 -7.77
CA GLU A 249 -21.88 -19.15 -7.65
C GLU A 249 -21.66 -20.44 -8.43
N LEU A 250 -21.52 -21.53 -7.68
CA LEU A 250 -21.48 -22.86 -8.22
C LEU A 250 -22.93 -23.32 -8.29
N SER A 251 -23.32 -23.88 -9.43
CA SER A 251 -24.58 -24.62 -9.52
C SER A 251 -24.53 -25.85 -8.59
N LEU A 252 -25.69 -26.41 -8.25
CA LEU A 252 -25.78 -27.66 -7.46
C LEU A 252 -24.94 -28.81 -8.06
N PHE A 253 -24.72 -28.80 -9.37
CA PHE A 253 -23.89 -29.79 -10.05
C PHE A 253 -22.40 -29.45 -9.99
N GLU A 254 -22.04 -28.17 -10.05
CA GLU A 254 -20.65 -27.72 -9.85
C GLU A 254 -20.18 -27.97 -8.42
N GLU A 255 -21.02 -27.70 -7.41
CA GLU A 255 -20.70 -27.96 -5.99
C GLU A 255 -20.39 -29.44 -5.75
N LYS A 256 -21.25 -30.34 -6.24
CA LYS A 256 -21.06 -31.79 -6.12
C LYS A 256 -19.72 -32.25 -6.71
N VAL A 257 -19.36 -31.76 -7.90
CA VAL A 257 -18.10 -32.12 -8.55
C VAL A 257 -16.91 -31.49 -7.82
N TYR A 258 -17.05 -30.26 -7.34
CA TYR A 258 -16.00 -29.53 -6.63
C TYR A 258 -15.66 -30.12 -5.26
N GLU A 259 -16.64 -30.65 -4.54
CA GLU A 259 -16.44 -31.32 -3.24
C GLU A 259 -15.60 -32.60 -3.36
N ILE A 260 -15.71 -33.30 -4.49
CA ILE A 260 -14.96 -34.54 -4.74
C ILE A 260 -13.47 -34.28 -5.00
N LEU A 261 -13.14 -33.11 -5.58
CA LEU A 261 -11.77 -32.76 -5.92
C LEU A 261 -10.93 -32.39 -4.69
N LYS A 262 -9.65 -32.75 -4.73
CA LYS A 262 -8.65 -32.40 -3.71
C LYS A 262 -7.62 -31.42 -4.28
N GLU A 263 -6.93 -30.70 -3.40
CA GLU A 263 -5.86 -29.75 -3.78
C GLU A 263 -4.56 -30.45 -4.19
N THR A 264 -4.23 -31.59 -3.55
CA THR A 264 -2.92 -32.24 -3.67
C THR A 264 -2.94 -33.57 -4.41
N GLU A 265 -4.12 -34.10 -4.73
CA GLU A 265 -4.27 -35.41 -5.37
C GLU A 265 -5.20 -35.28 -6.59
N PRO A 266 -4.67 -35.42 -7.82
CA PRO A 266 -5.48 -35.35 -9.01
C PRO A 266 -6.33 -36.61 -9.19
N ILE A 267 -7.60 -36.42 -9.55
CA ILE A 267 -8.59 -37.48 -9.69
C ILE A 267 -8.97 -37.62 -11.17
N GLN A 268 -9.04 -38.86 -11.63
CA GLN A 268 -9.39 -39.18 -13.02
C GLN A 268 -10.90 -39.04 -13.24
N ILE A 269 -11.29 -38.62 -14.45
CA ILE A 269 -12.68 -38.28 -14.79
C ILE A 269 -13.71 -39.40 -14.52
N ASP A 270 -13.36 -40.67 -14.73
CA ASP A 270 -14.31 -41.77 -14.51
C ASP A 270 -14.60 -41.94 -13.02
N LYS A 271 -13.59 -41.72 -12.17
CA LYS A 271 -13.75 -41.73 -10.70
C LYS A 271 -14.56 -40.53 -10.21
N ILE A 272 -14.43 -39.36 -10.86
CA ILE A 272 -15.26 -38.19 -10.57
C ILE A 272 -16.73 -38.47 -10.93
N SER A 273 -16.97 -39.11 -12.09
CA SER A 273 -18.30 -39.52 -12.54
C SER A 273 -18.95 -40.52 -11.58
N GLU A 274 -18.20 -41.54 -11.14
CA GLU A 274 -18.65 -42.52 -10.15
C GLU A 274 -19.03 -41.88 -8.81
N LEU A 275 -18.19 -41.00 -8.27
CA LEU A 275 -18.41 -40.36 -6.97
C LEU A 275 -19.49 -39.27 -6.99
N SER A 276 -19.67 -38.58 -8.12
CA SER A 276 -20.67 -37.51 -8.27
C SER A 276 -22.06 -38.02 -8.65
N GLY A 277 -22.15 -39.24 -9.19
CA GLY A 277 -23.37 -39.80 -9.76
C GLY A 277 -23.81 -39.11 -11.06
N LEU A 278 -22.94 -38.32 -11.69
CA LEU A 278 -23.17 -37.65 -12.97
C LEU A 278 -22.51 -38.40 -14.11
N SER A 279 -23.01 -38.24 -15.33
CA SER A 279 -22.34 -38.81 -16.51
C SER A 279 -20.96 -38.17 -16.70
N THR A 280 -20.03 -38.88 -17.35
CA THR A 280 -18.70 -38.35 -17.67
C THR A 280 -18.79 -37.07 -18.51
N SER A 281 -19.76 -37.00 -19.43
CA SER A 281 -20.05 -35.82 -20.24
C SER A 281 -20.47 -34.62 -19.38
N ASP A 282 -21.37 -34.82 -18.43
CA ASP A 282 -21.84 -33.74 -17.55
C ASP A 282 -20.71 -33.26 -16.63
N CYS A 283 -19.91 -34.18 -16.08
CA CYS A 283 -18.73 -33.84 -15.29
C CYS A 283 -17.76 -32.96 -16.08
N LEU A 284 -17.48 -33.31 -17.35
CA LEU A 284 -16.57 -32.53 -18.20
C LEU A 284 -17.10 -31.12 -18.46
N VAL A 285 -18.41 -30.94 -18.64
CA VAL A 285 -19.02 -29.61 -18.79
C VAL A 285 -18.80 -28.77 -17.54
N GLN A 286 -19.10 -29.31 -16.35
CA GLN A 286 -18.93 -28.59 -15.10
C GLN A 286 -17.44 -28.29 -14.79
N LEU A 287 -16.55 -29.25 -15.04
CA LEU A 287 -15.10 -29.09 -14.84
C LEU A 287 -14.51 -28.02 -15.75
N LEU A 288 -14.96 -27.95 -17.01
CA LEU A 288 -14.54 -26.91 -17.96
C LEU A 288 -15.03 -25.52 -17.50
N THR A 289 -16.28 -25.41 -17.04
CA THR A 289 -16.81 -24.15 -16.49
C THR A 289 -16.03 -23.72 -15.25
N MET A 290 -15.70 -24.66 -14.36
CA MET A 290 -14.89 -24.39 -13.17
C MET A 290 -13.42 -24.07 -13.48
N GLU A 291 -12.86 -24.64 -14.56
CA GLU A 291 -11.52 -24.28 -15.06
C GLU A 291 -11.49 -22.86 -15.60
N PHE A 292 -12.52 -22.42 -16.35
CA PHE A 292 -12.67 -21.02 -16.75
C PHE A 292 -12.86 -20.06 -15.57
N LYS A 293 -13.50 -20.53 -14.49
CA LYS A 293 -13.62 -19.80 -13.22
C LYS A 293 -12.32 -19.83 -12.38
N GLY A 294 -11.28 -20.54 -12.82
CA GLY A 294 -10.00 -20.65 -12.13
C GLY A 294 -10.04 -21.51 -10.85
N LEU A 295 -11.04 -22.38 -10.69
CA LEU A 295 -11.24 -23.20 -9.49
C LEU A 295 -10.65 -24.60 -9.61
N VAL A 296 -10.46 -25.08 -10.84
CA VAL A 296 -10.02 -26.44 -11.16
C VAL A 296 -8.95 -26.37 -12.24
N LYS A 297 -7.99 -27.30 -12.20
CA LYS A 297 -6.94 -27.42 -13.21
C LYS A 297 -6.97 -28.81 -13.85
N GLN A 298 -6.97 -28.87 -15.19
CA GLN A 298 -6.81 -30.12 -15.91
C GLN A 298 -5.32 -30.50 -16.05
N LEU A 299 -5.01 -31.77 -15.77
CA LEU A 299 -3.71 -32.41 -15.96
C LEU A 299 -3.78 -33.45 -17.10
N PRO A 300 -2.63 -33.91 -17.62
CA PRO A 300 -2.58 -34.98 -18.62
C PRO A 300 -3.34 -36.24 -18.19
N GLY A 301 -3.95 -36.93 -19.16
CA GLY A 301 -4.73 -38.15 -18.89
C GLY A 301 -6.14 -37.93 -18.33
N LYS A 302 -6.74 -36.75 -18.56
CA LYS A 302 -8.09 -36.39 -18.06
C LYS A 302 -8.18 -36.49 -16.53
N ASN A 303 -7.13 -36.00 -15.88
CA ASN A 303 -7.05 -35.87 -14.43
C ASN A 303 -7.35 -34.42 -14.03
N PHE A 304 -8.04 -34.22 -12.91
CA PHE A 304 -8.46 -32.91 -12.42
C PHE A 304 -8.14 -32.76 -10.93
N GLN A 305 -7.76 -31.55 -10.53
CA GLN A 305 -7.55 -31.17 -9.12
C GLN A 305 -8.01 -29.73 -8.90
N LYS A 306 -8.16 -29.33 -7.63
CA LYS A 306 -8.40 -27.92 -7.30
C LYS A 306 -7.21 -27.07 -7.74
N ALA A 307 -7.49 -25.89 -8.28
CA ALA A 307 -6.50 -24.94 -8.76
C ALA A 307 -5.75 -24.27 -7.58
#